data_AF-A0A957PT19-F1
#
_entry.id   AF-A0A957PT19-F1
#
_cell.length_a   1.000
_cell.length_b   1.000
_cell.length_c   1.000
_cell.angle_alpha   90.00
_cell.angle_beta   90.00
_cell.angle_gamma   90.00
#
_symmetry.space_group_name_H-M   'P 1'
#
loop_
_entity.id
_entity.type
_entity.pdbx_description
1 polymer ?
#
loop_
_entity_poly.entity_id
_entity_poly.type
_entity_poly.pdbx_seq_one_letter_code
_entity_poly.pdbx_strand_id
1 'polypeptide(L)'
;MDFSWIFTPETLIAFLTLVVLELVLGVDNVIFISILAGKLPKQDQKRARTTGIMLAVITRVLLLLSLSWIISLEEPFFYLPWLGGENLGISGRDLILLTGGLFLLGKSTFEIHEKLEGHTGQKSAAMASTFTSVIIQIMLLDIVFSLDSVITAVGMVEHIEIMIIAVIVSAFIMIFTAGPIGEFVENHPTIKILALSFLLLIGFTLVVEGLHQHIPKGYIYFAMGFSVMVEMINLRIRGKSEPVTLHTPYAQQVVTVSAAASLSPAPKPAKKTKPTPKKGKK
;
A
#
# COMPACT_ATOMS: atom_id res chain seq x y z
N MET A 1 36.96 19.24 -20.00
CA MET A 1 36.41 18.87 -18.69
C MET A 1 37.38 17.89 -18.08
N ASP A 2 37.94 18.22 -16.91
CA ASP A 2 38.77 17.29 -16.15
C ASP A 2 37.83 16.33 -15.40
N PHE A 3 38.00 15.02 -15.61
CA PHE A 3 37.18 13.97 -15.00
C PHE A 3 37.91 13.25 -13.86
N SER A 4 39.08 13.74 -13.46
CA SER A 4 39.90 13.14 -12.40
C SER A 4 39.19 13.09 -11.04
N TRP A 5 38.28 14.04 -10.77
CA TRP A 5 37.48 14.10 -9.55
C TRP A 5 36.49 12.93 -9.40
N ILE A 6 36.01 12.32 -10.51
CA ILE A 6 35.00 11.25 -10.49
C ILE A 6 35.50 10.00 -9.76
N PHE A 7 36.80 9.72 -9.84
CA PHE A 7 37.40 8.50 -9.28
C PHE A 7 38.08 8.74 -7.93
N THR A 8 37.81 9.87 -7.27
CA THR A 8 38.29 10.09 -5.92
C THR A 8 37.51 9.20 -4.93
N PRO A 9 38.15 8.69 -3.86
CA PRO A 9 37.46 7.92 -2.83
C PRO A 9 36.24 8.65 -2.25
N GLU A 10 36.34 9.97 -2.09
CA GLU A 10 35.29 10.83 -1.55
C GLU A 10 34.07 10.86 -2.47
N THR A 11 34.28 11.09 -3.77
CA THR A 11 33.22 11.06 -4.78
C THR A 11 32.56 9.68 -4.89
N LEU A 12 33.34 8.60 -4.80
CA LEU A 12 32.79 7.24 -4.84
C LEU A 12 31.92 6.94 -3.61
N ILE A 13 32.35 7.34 -2.42
CA ILE A 13 31.55 7.19 -1.19
C ILE A 13 30.26 8.01 -1.28
N ALA A 14 30.35 9.25 -1.75
CA ALA A 14 29.21 10.12 -1.95
C ALA A 14 28.22 9.52 -2.96
N PHE A 15 28.71 9.04 -4.10
CA PHE A 15 27.92 8.34 -5.11
C PHE A 15 27.21 7.11 -4.54
N LEU A 16 27.94 6.24 -3.84
CA LEU A 16 27.36 5.04 -3.23
C LEU A 16 26.31 5.40 -2.18
N THR A 17 26.56 6.43 -1.38
CA THR A 17 25.61 6.93 -0.38
C THR A 17 24.33 7.43 -1.06
N LEU A 18 24.46 8.21 -2.13
CA LEU A 18 23.32 8.66 -2.92
C LEU A 18 22.54 7.50 -3.52
N VAL A 19 23.21 6.52 -4.14
CA VAL A 19 22.55 5.33 -4.67
C VAL A 19 21.78 4.59 -3.57
N VAL A 20 22.40 4.39 -2.41
CA VAL A 20 21.74 3.73 -1.27
C VAL A 20 20.52 4.53 -0.78
N LEU A 21 20.65 5.84 -0.61
CA LEU A 21 19.54 6.70 -0.17
C LEU A 21 18.41 6.71 -1.20
N GLU A 22 18.73 6.83 -2.48
CA GLU A 22 17.77 6.75 -3.59
C GLU A 22 17.08 5.39 -3.66
N LEU A 23 17.78 4.29 -3.37
CA LEU A 23 17.18 2.97 -3.32
C LEU A 23 16.27 2.81 -2.10
N VAL A 24 16.72 3.23 -0.91
CA VAL A 24 15.93 3.15 0.33
C VAL A 24 14.64 3.96 0.19
N LEU A 25 14.74 5.20 -0.30
CA LEU A 25 13.60 6.05 -0.63
C LEU A 25 12.77 5.50 -1.80
N GLY A 26 13.44 4.91 -2.79
CA GLY A 26 12.84 4.39 -4.00
C GLY A 26 12.01 3.12 -3.80
N VAL A 27 12.25 2.34 -2.73
CA VAL A 27 11.43 1.16 -2.42
C VAL A 27 9.97 1.58 -2.23
N ASP A 28 9.71 2.65 -1.47
CA ASP A 28 8.35 3.15 -1.22
C ASP A 28 7.69 3.62 -2.52
N ASN A 29 8.47 4.28 -3.40
CA ASN A 29 8.00 4.72 -4.72
C ASN A 29 7.65 3.55 -5.63
N VAL A 30 8.44 2.47 -5.63
CA VAL A 30 8.16 1.26 -6.42
C VAL A 30 6.93 0.52 -5.91
N ILE A 31 6.79 0.42 -4.58
CA ILE A 31 5.61 -0.16 -3.95
C ILE A 31 4.37 0.65 -4.34
N PHE A 32 4.47 1.98 -4.30
CA PHE A 32 3.39 2.87 -4.67
C PHE A 32 2.96 2.70 -6.14
N ILE A 33 3.93 2.77 -7.05
CA ILE A 33 3.73 2.51 -8.49
C ILE A 33 3.06 1.16 -8.70
N SER A 34 3.47 0.14 -7.94
CA SER A 34 2.90 -1.20 -8.04
C SER A 34 1.45 -1.28 -7.56
N ILE A 35 1.10 -0.58 -6.48
CA ILE A 35 -0.28 -0.51 -5.96
C ILE A 35 -1.21 0.18 -6.95
N LEU A 36 -0.80 1.32 -7.50
CA LEU A 36 -1.60 2.03 -8.49
C LEU A 36 -1.74 1.25 -9.79
N ALA A 37 -0.63 0.69 -10.30
CA ALA A 37 -0.66 -0.16 -11.48
C ALA A 37 -1.55 -1.39 -11.27
N GLY A 38 -1.64 -1.92 -10.05
CA GLY A 38 -2.52 -3.05 -9.70
C GLY A 38 -4.02 -2.80 -9.94
N LYS A 39 -4.44 -1.54 -10.09
CA LYS A 39 -5.83 -1.18 -10.41
C LYS A 39 -6.17 -1.31 -11.90
N LEU A 40 -5.15 -1.41 -12.75
CA LEU A 40 -5.32 -1.62 -14.19
C LEU A 40 -5.60 -3.09 -14.50
N PRO A 41 -6.20 -3.39 -15.66
CA PRO A 41 -6.26 -4.75 -16.18
C PRO A 41 -4.87 -5.40 -16.19
N LYS A 42 -4.79 -6.71 -15.87
CA LYS A 42 -3.51 -7.43 -15.70
C LYS A 42 -2.51 -7.22 -16.85
N GLN A 43 -3.01 -7.11 -18.08
CA GLN A 43 -2.22 -6.85 -19.29
C GLN A 43 -1.48 -5.50 -19.30
N ASP A 44 -2.01 -4.49 -18.60
CA ASP A 44 -1.47 -3.12 -18.60
C ASP A 44 -0.58 -2.82 -17.39
N GLN A 45 -0.66 -3.62 -16.32
CA GLN A 45 0.05 -3.35 -15.06
C GLN A 45 1.57 -3.29 -15.24
N LYS A 46 2.17 -4.26 -15.95
CA LYS A 46 3.62 -4.29 -16.20
C LYS A 46 4.06 -3.07 -17.02
N ARG A 47 3.27 -2.69 -18.02
CA ARG A 47 3.52 -1.49 -18.84
C ARG A 47 3.43 -0.24 -17.98
N ALA A 48 2.40 -0.12 -17.14
CA ALA A 48 2.23 1.03 -16.26
C ALA A 48 3.38 1.18 -15.25
N ARG A 49 3.87 0.08 -14.65
CA ARG A 49 5.05 0.11 -13.76
C ARG A 49 6.29 0.61 -14.49
N THR A 50 6.58 0.03 -15.66
CA THR A 50 7.78 0.36 -16.43
C THR A 50 7.72 1.80 -16.94
N THR A 51 6.59 2.20 -17.54
CA THR A 51 6.36 3.58 -18.02
C THR A 51 6.40 4.57 -16.88
N GLY A 52 5.77 4.26 -15.74
CA GLY A 52 5.80 5.09 -14.54
C GLY A 52 7.23 5.34 -14.04
N ILE A 53 8.04 4.29 -13.92
CA ILE A 53 9.44 4.42 -13.50
C ILE A 53 10.27 5.22 -14.52
N MET A 54 10.12 4.96 -15.82
CA MET A 54 10.84 5.72 -16.84
C MET A 54 10.49 7.21 -16.81
N LEU A 55 9.20 7.53 -16.68
CA LEU A 55 8.75 8.92 -16.55
C LEU A 55 9.24 9.56 -15.25
N ALA A 56 9.24 8.82 -14.14
CA ALA A 56 9.78 9.28 -12.85
C ALA A 56 11.27 9.63 -12.91
N VAL A 57 12.07 8.84 -13.65
CA VAL A 57 13.49 9.17 -13.88
C VAL A 57 13.62 10.46 -14.67
N ILE A 58 12.83 10.62 -15.74
CA ILE A 58 12.87 11.83 -16.55
C ILE A 58 12.50 13.05 -15.70
N THR A 59 11.42 12.98 -14.93
CA THR A 59 11.00 14.08 -14.04
C THR A 59 12.07 14.39 -13.00
N ARG A 60 12.68 13.38 -12.38
CA ARG A 60 13.79 13.58 -11.43
C ARG A 60 15.00 14.24 -12.04
N VAL A 61 15.42 13.82 -13.23
CA VAL A 61 16.55 14.45 -13.93
C VAL A 61 16.20 15.90 -14.30
N LEU A 62 14.98 16.16 -14.76
CA LEU A 62 14.53 17.54 -15.04
C LEU A 62 14.52 18.41 -13.78
N LEU A 63 14.12 17.87 -12.63
CA LEU A 63 14.18 18.56 -11.34
C LEU A 63 15.62 18.86 -10.96
N LEU A 64 16.54 17.90 -11.07
CA LEU A 64 17.97 18.12 -10.81
C LEU A 64 18.59 19.18 -11.74
N LEU A 65 18.21 19.19 -13.02
CA LEU A 65 18.66 20.23 -13.96
C LEU A 65 18.03 21.60 -13.66
N SER A 66 16.87 21.61 -13.03
CA SER A 66 16.17 22.81 -12.56
C SER A 66 16.53 23.14 -11.10
N LEU A 67 17.67 22.67 -10.59
CA LEU A 67 18.03 22.78 -9.18
C LEU A 67 17.98 24.23 -8.66
N SER A 68 18.53 25.18 -9.40
CA SER A 68 18.51 26.60 -8.99
C SER A 68 17.08 27.12 -8.81
N TRP A 69 16.13 26.63 -9.62
CA TRP A 69 14.72 26.96 -9.47
C TRP A 69 14.10 26.26 -8.25
N ILE A 70 14.47 25.01 -7.98
CA ILE A 70 14.00 24.29 -6.78
C ILE A 70 14.49 24.97 -5.51
N ILE A 71 15.74 25.42 -5.45
CA ILE A 71 16.27 26.15 -4.28
C ILE A 71 15.47 27.43 -4.04
N SER A 72 15.07 28.13 -5.10
CA SER A 72 14.20 29.32 -4.95
C SER A 72 12.80 29.00 -4.39
N LEU A 73 12.33 27.75 -4.47
CA LEU A 73 11.08 27.35 -3.83
C LEU A 73 11.18 27.25 -2.31
N GLU A 74 12.38 27.24 -1.72
CA GLU A 74 12.58 27.31 -0.27
C GLU A 74 12.48 28.74 0.27
N GLU A 75 12.58 29.74 -0.61
CA GLU A 75 12.42 31.14 -0.21
C GLU A 75 10.94 31.40 0.17
N PRO A 76 10.68 31.99 1.35
CA PRO A 76 9.33 32.26 1.79
C PRO A 76 8.68 33.37 0.96
N PHE A 77 7.49 33.10 0.42
CA PHE A 77 6.71 34.09 -0.33
C PHE A 77 6.03 35.12 0.58
N PHE A 78 5.60 34.69 1.76
CA PHE A 78 4.95 35.53 2.77
C PHE A 78 5.07 34.88 4.15
N TYR A 79 5.02 35.71 5.18
CA TYR A 79 5.02 35.28 6.58
C TYR A 79 3.58 35.30 7.11
N LEU A 80 3.22 34.34 7.97
CA LEU A 80 1.94 34.37 8.70
C LEU A 80 2.20 34.72 10.18
N PRO A 81 2.11 36.02 10.57
CA PRO A 81 2.29 36.43 11.96
C PRO A 81 1.31 35.77 12.93
N TRP A 82 0.10 35.41 12.46
CA TRP A 82 -1.00 34.93 13.29
C TRP A 82 -0.97 33.41 13.60
N LEU A 83 -0.19 32.62 12.86
CA LEU A 83 -0.14 31.16 13.02
C LEU A 83 1.14 30.67 13.74
N GLY A 84 2.15 31.54 13.90
CA GLY A 84 3.44 31.17 14.50
C GLY A 84 4.45 32.30 14.72
N GLY A 85 4.04 33.58 14.69
CA GLY A 85 4.93 34.74 14.81
C GLY A 85 5.68 35.09 13.52
N GLU A 86 6.51 36.13 13.56
CA GLU A 86 7.22 36.70 12.38
C GLU A 86 8.23 35.74 11.69
N ASN A 87 8.37 34.50 12.16
CA ASN A 87 9.37 33.54 11.68
C ASN A 87 8.80 32.39 10.83
N LEU A 88 7.48 32.23 10.70
CA LEU A 88 6.89 31.17 9.88
C LEU A 88 6.61 31.70 8.45
N GLY A 89 7.63 31.62 7.60
CA GLY A 89 7.55 32.00 6.18
C GLY A 89 7.12 30.82 5.31
N ILE A 90 6.01 30.94 4.58
CA ILE A 90 5.53 29.85 3.71
C ILE A 90 6.23 29.93 2.36
N SER A 91 6.97 28.88 2.03
CA SER A 91 7.69 28.73 0.77
C SER A 91 6.89 27.90 -0.26
N GLY A 92 7.33 27.88 -1.51
CA GLY A 92 6.73 27.05 -2.56
C GLY A 92 6.90 25.56 -2.28
N ARG A 93 8.03 25.18 -1.70
CA ARG A 93 8.30 23.83 -1.20
C ARG A 93 7.24 23.44 -0.17
N ASP A 94 6.99 24.29 0.82
CA ASP A 94 6.02 23.98 1.89
C ASP A 94 4.62 23.75 1.34
N LEU A 95 4.20 24.55 0.35
CA LEU A 95 2.91 24.35 -0.29
C LEU A 95 2.82 23.00 -1.01
N ILE A 96 3.87 22.59 -1.71
CA ILE A 96 3.92 21.29 -2.39
C ILE A 96 3.90 20.14 -1.37
N LEU A 97 4.68 20.24 -0.29
CA LEU A 97 4.72 19.22 0.77
C LEU A 97 3.38 19.12 1.51
N LEU A 98 2.76 20.24 1.86
CA LEU A 98 1.46 20.28 2.54
C LEU A 98 0.35 19.72 1.65
N THR A 99 0.26 20.16 0.39
CA THR A 99 -0.77 19.69 -0.52
C THR A 99 -0.59 18.23 -0.89
N GLY A 100 0.64 17.80 -1.20
CA GLY A 100 0.98 16.41 -1.48
C GLY A 100 0.77 15.51 -0.25
N GLY A 101 1.18 15.96 0.92
CA GLY A 101 0.99 15.25 2.19
C GLY A 101 -0.48 15.07 2.54
N LEU A 102 -1.30 16.13 2.46
CA LEU A 102 -2.75 16.05 2.67
C LEU A 102 -3.43 15.15 1.63
N PHE A 103 -3.02 15.24 0.37
CA PHE A 103 -3.51 14.35 -0.68
C PHE A 103 -3.21 12.87 -0.35
N LEU A 104 -1.99 12.57 0.09
CA LEU A 104 -1.59 11.23 0.50
C LEU A 104 -2.34 10.72 1.73
N LEU A 105 -2.52 11.56 2.76
CA LEU A 105 -3.29 11.22 3.95
C LEU A 105 -4.74 10.87 3.59
N GLY A 106 -5.40 11.75 2.83
CA GLY A 106 -6.77 11.53 2.40
C GLY A 106 -6.89 10.29 1.52
N LYS A 107 -5.99 10.15 0.54
CA LYS A 107 -6.06 9.04 -0.40
C LYS A 107 -5.77 7.70 0.24
N SER A 108 -4.75 7.60 1.09
CA SER A 108 -4.38 6.37 1.78
C SER A 108 -5.45 5.94 2.77
N THR A 109 -6.02 6.89 3.52
CA THR A 109 -7.13 6.61 4.45
C THR A 109 -8.35 6.06 3.70
N PHE A 110 -8.72 6.67 2.57
CA PHE A 110 -9.82 6.18 1.75
C PHE A 110 -9.54 4.78 1.18
N GLU A 111 -8.33 4.52 0.69
CA GLU A 111 -7.94 3.19 0.19
C GLU A 111 -7.95 2.11 1.27
N ILE A 112 -7.50 2.44 2.47
CA ILE A 112 -7.52 1.52 3.62
C ILE A 112 -8.97 1.21 3.99
N HIS A 113 -9.83 2.22 4.08
CA HIS A 113 -11.25 2.08 4.41
C HIS A 113 -11.99 1.23 3.37
N GLU A 114 -11.83 1.50 2.08
CA GLU A 114 -12.46 0.74 0.99
C GLU A 114 -12.06 -0.75 1.02
N LYS A 115 -10.80 -1.05 1.36
CA LYS A 115 -10.31 -2.43 1.48
C LYS A 115 -10.79 -3.15 2.74
N LEU A 116 -11.02 -2.43 3.84
CA LEU A 116 -11.49 -3.01 5.09
C LEU A 116 -13.01 -3.22 5.10
N GLU A 117 -13.79 -2.33 4.46
CA GLU A 117 -15.25 -2.36 4.47
C GLU A 117 -15.89 -3.08 3.27
N GLY A 118 -15.09 -3.49 2.29
CA GLY A 118 -15.52 -4.10 1.02
C GLY A 118 -16.28 -5.42 1.09
N HIS A 119 -16.75 -5.86 2.26
CA HIS A 119 -17.64 -7.02 2.42
C HIS A 119 -19.14 -6.66 2.54
N THR A 120 -19.51 -5.38 2.65
CA THR A 120 -20.91 -4.95 2.81
C THR A 120 -21.22 -3.73 1.95
N GLY A 121 -21.41 -3.93 0.65
CA GLY A 121 -21.89 -2.85 -0.22
C GLY A 121 -21.94 -3.29 -1.67
N GLN A 122 -23.06 -3.01 -2.33
CA GLN A 122 -23.28 -3.28 -3.75
C GLN A 122 -22.06 -2.84 -4.57
N LYS A 123 -21.74 -3.58 -5.63
CA LYS A 123 -20.81 -3.19 -6.69
C LYS A 123 -21.25 -1.84 -7.25
N SER A 124 -20.87 -0.74 -6.60
CA SER A 124 -20.81 0.55 -7.25
C SER A 124 -19.91 0.31 -8.45
N ALA A 125 -20.36 0.70 -9.63
CA ALA A 125 -19.56 0.66 -10.84
C ALA A 125 -18.40 1.65 -10.67
N ALA A 126 -17.42 1.28 -9.84
CA ALA A 126 -16.16 1.97 -9.70
C ALA A 126 -15.53 1.92 -11.08
N MET A 127 -15.59 3.06 -11.77
CA MET A 127 -15.06 3.24 -13.11
C MET A 127 -13.60 2.75 -13.06
N ALA A 128 -13.30 1.69 -13.82
CA ALA A 128 -11.96 1.12 -13.84
C ALA A 128 -10.96 2.25 -14.11
N SER A 129 -9.93 2.35 -13.26
CA SER A 129 -8.93 3.40 -13.40
C SER A 129 -8.32 3.32 -14.79
N THR A 130 -8.29 4.44 -15.53
CA THR A 130 -7.68 4.46 -16.86
C THR A 130 -6.16 4.45 -16.74
N PHE A 131 -5.48 3.90 -17.74
CA PHE A 131 -4.01 3.90 -17.81
C PHE A 131 -3.44 5.31 -17.59
N THR A 132 -3.98 6.31 -18.30
CA THR A 132 -3.56 7.71 -18.18
C THR A 132 -3.76 8.26 -16.78
N SER A 133 -4.89 7.97 -16.12
CA SER A 133 -5.15 8.43 -14.75
C SER A 133 -4.13 7.84 -13.77
N VAL A 134 -3.80 6.55 -13.92
CA VAL A 134 -2.78 5.89 -13.10
C VAL A 134 -1.39 6.50 -13.31
N ILE A 135 -0.99 6.74 -14.57
CA ILE A 135 0.30 7.38 -14.87
C ILE A 135 0.38 8.80 -14.30
N ILE A 136 -0.69 9.60 -14.43
CA ILE A 136 -0.73 10.95 -13.84
C ILE A 136 -0.58 10.89 -12.33
N GLN A 137 -1.28 9.97 -11.65
CA GLN A 137 -1.15 9.81 -10.19
C GLN A 137 0.27 9.39 -9.78
N ILE A 138 0.89 8.48 -10.53
CA ILE A 138 2.29 8.10 -10.31
C ILE A 138 3.20 9.32 -10.44
N MET A 139 3.06 10.09 -11.52
CA MET A 139 3.92 11.26 -11.76
C MET A 139 3.73 12.35 -10.70
N LEU A 140 2.50 12.65 -10.31
CA LEU A 140 2.23 13.66 -9.28
C LEU A 140 2.87 13.28 -7.95
N LEU A 141 2.78 12.02 -7.57
CA LEU A 141 3.36 11.55 -6.31
C LEU A 141 4.87 11.41 -6.37
N ASP A 142 5.43 10.99 -7.50
CA ASP A 142 6.87 11.03 -7.71
C ASP A 142 7.41 12.45 -7.64
N ILE A 143 6.72 13.46 -8.18
CA ILE A 143 7.14 14.87 -8.07
C ILE A 143 7.19 15.32 -6.61
N VAL A 144 6.14 15.03 -5.82
CA VAL A 144 6.09 15.39 -4.41
C VAL A 144 7.23 14.73 -3.62
N PHE A 145 7.47 13.43 -3.83
CA PHE A 145 8.54 12.70 -3.15
C PHE A 145 9.94 13.08 -3.66
N SER A 146 10.07 13.36 -4.95
CA SER A 146 11.36 13.68 -5.56
C SER A 146 11.88 15.04 -5.12
N LEU A 147 11.01 16.03 -4.89
CA LEU A 147 11.42 17.34 -4.39
C LEU A 147 12.16 17.24 -3.05
N ASP A 148 11.63 16.48 -2.09
CA ASP A 148 12.27 16.27 -0.79
C ASP A 148 13.60 15.51 -0.92
N SER A 149 13.63 14.45 -1.74
CA SER A 149 14.86 13.67 -1.97
C SER A 149 15.95 14.48 -2.70
N VAL A 150 15.58 15.33 -3.65
CA VAL A 150 16.51 16.19 -4.40
C VAL A 150 17.11 17.25 -3.49
N ILE A 151 16.29 17.90 -2.67
CA ILE A 151 16.77 18.89 -1.69
C ILE A 151 17.74 18.23 -0.70
N THR A 152 17.41 17.03 -0.23
CA THR A 152 18.32 16.26 0.64
C THR A 152 19.63 15.93 -0.08
N ALA A 153 19.58 15.51 -1.35
CA ALA A 153 20.75 15.18 -2.15
C ALA A 153 21.70 16.36 -2.36
N VAL A 154 21.16 17.54 -2.59
CA VAL A 154 21.92 18.78 -2.79
C VAL A 154 22.67 19.20 -1.53
N GLY A 155 22.13 18.88 -0.35
CA GLY A 155 22.83 19.07 0.93
C GLY A 155 24.01 18.10 1.15
N MET A 156 24.15 17.05 0.32
CA MET A 156 25.17 16.01 0.50
C MET A 156 26.29 16.04 -0.55
N VAL A 157 26.00 16.45 -1.78
CA VAL A 157 26.94 16.34 -2.90
C VAL A 157 26.90 17.58 -3.80
N GLU A 158 28.08 18.15 -4.07
CA GLU A 158 28.21 19.40 -4.84
C GLU A 158 28.04 19.20 -6.36
N HIS A 159 28.30 17.99 -6.87
CA HIS A 159 28.27 17.70 -8.30
C HIS A 159 26.93 17.07 -8.74
N ILE A 160 26.17 17.82 -9.55
CA ILE A 160 24.88 17.39 -10.11
C ILE A 160 25.03 16.13 -10.98
N GLU A 161 26.16 15.97 -11.65
CA GLU A 161 26.46 14.80 -12.48
C GLU A 161 26.44 13.51 -11.66
N ILE A 162 26.97 13.53 -10.43
CA ILE A 162 26.95 12.37 -9.53
C ILE A 162 25.49 12.04 -9.15
N MET A 163 24.70 13.06 -8.82
CA MET A 163 23.29 12.89 -8.46
C MET A 163 22.49 12.28 -9.60
N ILE A 164 22.67 12.77 -10.84
CA ILE A 164 22.01 12.22 -12.02
C ILE A 164 22.41 10.76 -12.26
N ILE A 165 23.70 10.43 -12.20
CA ILE A 165 24.16 9.05 -12.38
C ILE A 165 23.58 8.15 -11.27
N ALA A 166 23.51 8.62 -10.03
CA ALA A 166 22.93 7.86 -8.92
C ALA A 166 21.45 7.56 -9.17
N VAL A 167 20.66 8.57 -9.57
CA VAL A 167 19.24 8.40 -9.92
C VAL A 167 19.06 7.39 -11.06
N ILE A 168 19.87 7.47 -12.13
CA ILE A 168 19.79 6.56 -13.28
C ILE A 168 20.14 5.12 -12.86
N VAL A 169 21.20 4.94 -12.08
CA VAL A 169 21.63 3.61 -11.60
C VAL A 169 20.59 2.99 -10.68
N SER A 170 20.08 3.76 -9.70
CA SER A 170 19.01 3.32 -8.81
C SER A 170 17.74 2.96 -9.58
N ALA A 171 17.38 3.76 -10.59
CA ALA A 171 16.21 3.47 -11.41
C ALA A 171 16.35 2.23 -12.28
N PHE A 172 17.54 1.96 -12.82
CA PHE A 172 17.81 0.71 -13.51
C PHE A 172 17.51 -0.47 -12.59
N ILE A 173 18.02 -0.46 -11.36
CA ILE A 173 17.74 -1.49 -10.34
C ILE A 173 16.23 -1.58 -10.09
N MET A 174 15.53 -0.45 -9.91
CA MET A 174 14.09 -0.41 -9.69
C MET A 174 13.28 -1.04 -10.83
N ILE A 175 13.67 -0.85 -12.10
CA ILE A 175 12.97 -1.46 -13.24
C ILE A 175 12.99 -2.99 -13.14
N PHE A 176 14.12 -3.59 -12.75
CA PHE A 176 14.22 -5.04 -12.58
C PHE A 176 13.47 -5.55 -11.34
N THR A 177 13.42 -4.78 -10.26
CA THR A 177 12.80 -5.21 -8.99
C THR A 177 11.30 -4.91 -8.90
N ALA A 178 10.79 -3.92 -9.64
CA ALA A 178 9.39 -3.49 -9.56
C ALA A 178 8.36 -4.55 -10.00
N GLY A 179 8.71 -5.41 -10.95
CA GLY A 179 7.87 -6.55 -11.32
C GLY A 179 7.66 -7.50 -10.13
N PRO A 180 8.74 -8.14 -9.63
CA PRO A 180 8.70 -9.03 -8.47
C PRO A 180 8.11 -8.39 -7.21
N ILE A 181 8.52 -7.16 -6.87
CA ILE A 181 7.97 -6.44 -5.70
C ILE A 181 6.47 -6.26 -5.87
N GLY A 182 6.02 -5.77 -7.03
CA GLY A 182 4.60 -5.54 -7.24
C GLY A 182 3.74 -6.81 -7.25
N GLU A 183 4.26 -7.93 -7.76
CA GLU A 183 3.59 -9.24 -7.64
C GLU A 183 3.54 -9.71 -6.19
N PHE A 184 4.61 -9.52 -5.42
CA PHE A 184 4.65 -9.85 -4.00
C PHE A 184 3.62 -9.04 -3.20
N VAL A 185 3.52 -7.72 -3.43
CA VAL A 185 2.51 -6.86 -2.79
C VAL A 185 1.09 -7.26 -3.19
N GLU A 186 0.85 -7.64 -4.44
CA GLU A 186 -0.48 -8.04 -4.90
C GLU A 186 -0.95 -9.37 -4.27
N ASN A 187 -0.02 -10.31 -4.11
CA ASN A 187 -0.32 -11.64 -3.58
C ASN A 187 -0.43 -11.68 -2.04
N HIS A 188 0.00 -10.63 -1.33
CA HIS A 188 -0.02 -10.57 0.14
C HIS A 188 -0.84 -9.37 0.64
N PRO A 189 -2.12 -9.58 1.01
CA PRO A 189 -3.01 -8.49 1.43
C PRO A 189 -2.47 -7.65 2.60
N THR A 190 -1.80 -8.30 3.55
CA THR A 190 -1.17 -7.63 4.71
C THR A 190 -0.04 -6.69 4.28
N ILE A 191 0.81 -7.10 3.34
CA ILE A 191 1.84 -6.24 2.73
C ILE A 191 1.19 -5.05 2.01
N LYS A 192 0.06 -5.28 1.32
CA LYS A 192 -0.68 -4.22 0.64
C LYS A 192 -1.24 -3.17 1.59
N ILE A 193 -1.74 -3.60 2.76
CA ILE A 193 -2.16 -2.67 3.83
C ILE A 193 -0.94 -1.95 4.42
N LEU A 194 0.14 -2.69 4.72
CA LEU A 194 1.37 -2.12 5.26
C LEU A 194 1.92 -0.99 4.35
N ALA A 195 1.93 -1.21 3.05
CA ALA A 195 2.34 -0.22 2.07
C ALA A 195 1.43 1.03 2.03
N LEU A 196 0.11 0.86 2.17
CA LEU A 196 -0.82 2.00 2.31
C LEU A 196 -0.58 2.74 3.63
N SER A 197 -0.19 2.04 4.70
CA SER A 197 0.22 2.67 5.96
C SER A 197 1.53 3.45 5.82
N PHE A 198 2.48 2.99 5.00
CA PHE A 198 3.69 3.76 4.70
C PHE A 198 3.38 5.03 3.93
N LEU A 199 2.50 4.96 2.92
CA LEU A 199 1.99 6.17 2.25
C LEU A 199 1.37 7.17 3.22
N LEU A 200 0.59 6.69 4.19
CA LEU A 200 -0.01 7.54 5.22
C LEU A 200 1.08 8.16 6.11
N LEU A 201 2.07 7.37 6.55
CA LEU A 201 3.20 7.85 7.35
C LEU A 201 4.04 8.89 6.61
N ILE A 202 4.32 8.67 5.33
CA ILE A 202 5.04 9.63 4.49
C ILE A 202 4.18 10.88 4.30
N GLY A 203 2.89 10.73 3.97
CA GLY A 203 1.96 11.86 3.85
C GLY A 203 1.90 12.71 5.12
N PHE A 204 1.87 12.08 6.29
CA PHE A 204 2.00 12.74 7.58
C PHE A 204 3.34 13.49 7.71
N THR A 205 4.45 12.82 7.38
CA THR A 205 5.79 13.40 7.44
C THR A 205 5.91 14.65 6.55
N LEU A 206 5.37 14.62 5.33
CA LEU A 206 5.35 15.77 4.42
C LEU A 206 4.55 16.93 4.98
N VAL A 207 3.40 16.67 5.63
CA VAL A 207 2.62 17.73 6.28
C VAL A 207 3.42 18.35 7.42
N VAL A 208 4.06 17.52 8.26
CA VAL A 208 4.87 17.99 9.38
C VAL A 208 6.08 18.82 8.90
N GLU A 209 6.76 18.36 7.85
CA GLU A 209 7.89 19.08 7.25
C GLU A 209 7.47 20.37 6.55
N GLY A 210 6.31 20.40 5.89
CA GLY A 210 5.73 21.61 5.32
C GLY A 210 5.26 22.63 6.37
N LEU A 211 5.16 22.22 7.64
CA LEU A 211 4.96 23.09 8.80
C LEU A 211 6.28 23.42 9.52
N HIS A 212 7.42 23.22 8.84
CA HIS A 212 8.79 23.47 9.33
C HIS A 212 9.17 22.64 10.56
N GLN A 213 8.49 21.52 10.78
CA GLN A 213 8.87 20.56 11.82
C GLN A 213 9.66 19.43 11.17
N HIS A 214 10.93 19.30 11.55
CA HIS A 214 11.78 18.26 10.99
C HIS A 214 11.65 16.95 11.75
N ILE A 215 11.26 15.89 11.05
CA ILE A 215 11.35 14.51 11.56
C ILE A 215 12.63 13.88 10.98
N PRO A 216 13.57 13.41 11.82
CA PRO A 216 14.72 12.68 11.33
C PRO A 216 14.30 11.46 10.50
N LYS A 217 14.70 11.43 9.22
CA LYS A 217 14.31 10.38 8.27
C LYS A 217 14.67 8.97 8.77
N GLY A 218 15.72 8.84 9.56
CA GLY A 218 16.12 7.58 10.20
C GLY A 218 15.02 6.95 11.06
N TYR A 219 14.17 7.74 11.73
CA TYR A 219 13.04 7.21 12.48
C TYR A 219 11.95 6.64 11.57
N ILE A 220 11.69 7.31 10.45
CA ILE A 220 10.73 6.86 9.44
C ILE A 220 11.22 5.55 8.81
N TYR A 221 12.48 5.50 8.35
CA TYR A 221 13.05 4.29 7.77
C TYR A 221 13.14 3.14 8.76
N PHE A 222 13.46 3.41 10.02
CA PHE A 222 13.45 2.40 11.06
C PHE A 222 12.04 1.84 11.28
N ALA A 223 11.02 2.70 11.36
CA ALA A 223 9.63 2.27 11.53
C ALA A 223 9.16 1.42 10.33
N MET A 224 9.49 1.81 9.11
CA MET A 224 9.15 1.06 7.90
C MET A 224 9.89 -0.28 7.85
N GLY A 225 11.21 -0.27 8.04
CA GLY A 225 12.03 -1.49 8.07
C GLY A 225 11.60 -2.47 9.16
N PHE A 226 11.33 -1.97 10.37
CA PHE A 226 10.81 -2.77 11.48
C PHE A 226 9.46 -3.40 11.14
N SER A 227 8.54 -2.62 10.55
CA SER A 227 7.21 -3.13 10.18
C SER A 227 7.28 -4.18 9.07
N VAL A 228 8.14 -3.98 8.07
CA VAL A 228 8.43 -5.01 7.05
C VAL A 228 9.02 -6.26 7.71
N MET A 229 10.00 -6.12 8.60
CA MET A 229 10.59 -7.25 9.30
C MET A 229 9.55 -8.06 10.08
N VAL A 230 8.69 -7.39 10.85
CA VAL A 230 7.60 -8.02 11.60
C VAL A 230 6.64 -8.73 10.64
N GLU A 231 6.29 -8.09 9.53
CA GLU A 231 5.38 -8.69 8.56
C GLU A 231 6.01 -9.89 7.84
N MET A 232 7.31 -9.85 7.53
CA MET A 232 8.03 -11.00 6.99
C MET A 232 8.05 -12.18 7.97
N ILE A 233 8.14 -11.93 9.28
CA ILE A 233 7.99 -12.97 10.31
C ILE A 233 6.56 -13.52 10.32
N ASN A 234 5.55 -12.64 10.29
CA ASN A 234 4.13 -13.01 10.25
C ASN A 234 3.80 -13.90 9.04
N LEU A 235 4.28 -13.55 7.85
CA LEU A 235 4.11 -14.35 6.63
C LEU A 235 4.76 -15.74 6.74
N ARG A 236 5.97 -15.82 7.32
CA ARG A 236 6.67 -17.10 7.54
C ARG A 236 5.94 -18.01 8.52
N ILE A 237 5.30 -17.45 9.54
CA ILE A 237 4.51 -18.22 10.53
C ILE A 237 3.21 -18.70 9.89
N ARG A 238 2.49 -17.84 9.18
CA ARG A 238 1.21 -18.18 8.52
C ARG A 238 1.34 -19.22 7.42
N GLY A 239 2.46 -19.23 6.70
CA GLY A 239 2.76 -20.29 5.71
C GLY A 239 2.90 -21.70 6.30
N LYS A 240 2.93 -21.84 7.63
CA LYS A 240 3.02 -23.12 8.35
C LYS A 240 1.72 -23.56 9.04
N SER A 241 0.62 -22.84 8.89
CA SER A 241 -0.67 -23.25 9.45
C SER A 241 -1.32 -24.32 8.56
N GLU A 242 -1.42 -25.56 9.05
CA GLU A 242 -2.14 -26.63 8.35
C GLU A 242 -3.61 -26.24 8.11
N PRO A 243 -4.22 -26.71 7.00
CA PRO A 243 -5.63 -26.46 6.73
C PRO A 243 -6.45 -27.04 7.89
N VAL A 244 -7.30 -26.22 8.50
CA VAL A 244 -8.30 -26.70 9.47
C VAL A 244 -9.14 -27.77 8.75
N THR A 245 -8.99 -29.02 9.17
CA THR A 245 -9.79 -30.14 8.67
C THR A 245 -11.23 -29.90 9.08
N LEU A 246 -12.06 -29.45 8.14
CA LEU A 246 -13.50 -29.33 8.35
C LEU A 246 -14.07 -30.74 8.48
N HIS A 247 -14.51 -31.09 9.68
CA HIS A 247 -15.31 -32.29 9.88
C HIS A 247 -16.60 -32.15 9.06
N THR A 248 -16.86 -33.14 8.22
CA THR A 248 -18.10 -33.22 7.44
C THR A 248 -19.27 -33.18 8.43
N PRO A 249 -20.29 -32.31 8.22
CA PRO A 249 -21.53 -32.43 8.98
C PRO A 249 -22.04 -33.86 8.84
N TYR A 250 -22.44 -34.47 9.97
CA TYR A 250 -22.98 -35.83 10.04
C TYR A 250 -23.70 -36.20 8.75
N ALA A 251 -23.17 -37.18 8.01
CA ALA A 251 -23.87 -37.77 6.88
C ALA A 251 -25.26 -38.15 7.39
N GLN A 252 -26.28 -37.49 6.85
CA GLN A 252 -27.65 -37.86 7.10
C GLN A 252 -27.75 -39.33 6.71
N GLN A 253 -27.89 -40.22 7.71
CA GLN A 253 -28.20 -41.61 7.48
C GLN A 253 -29.46 -41.60 6.61
N VAL A 254 -29.29 -41.85 5.32
CA VAL A 254 -30.39 -42.20 4.46
C VAL A 254 -30.85 -43.54 4.99
N VAL A 255 -31.80 -43.50 5.93
CA VAL A 255 -32.58 -44.67 6.32
C VAL A 255 -33.28 -45.10 5.04
N THR A 256 -32.68 -46.05 4.34
CA THR A 256 -33.35 -46.76 3.27
C THR A 256 -34.45 -47.53 3.97
N VAL A 257 -35.65 -46.96 4.01
CA VAL A 257 -36.84 -47.68 4.44
C VAL A 257 -37.04 -48.76 3.39
N SER A 258 -36.47 -49.93 3.66
CA SER A 258 -36.73 -51.16 2.93
C SER A 258 -38.23 -51.39 2.99
N ALA A 259 -38.89 -51.25 1.84
CA ALA A 259 -40.29 -51.56 1.64
C ALA A 259 -40.50 -53.08 1.69
N ALA A 260 -40.30 -53.68 2.87
CA ALA A 260 -40.52 -55.12 3.10
C ALA A 260 -40.55 -55.45 4.60
N ALA A 261 -41.43 -54.83 5.39
CA ALA A 261 -41.78 -55.39 6.69
C ALA A 261 -43.17 -54.96 7.17
N SER A 262 -44.07 -55.95 7.19
CA SER A 262 -45.21 -56.10 8.10
C SER A 262 -46.36 -55.09 8.02
N LEU A 263 -47.30 -55.42 7.14
CA LEU A 263 -48.73 -55.36 7.43
C LEU A 263 -49.00 -55.81 8.88
N SER A 264 -49.55 -54.92 9.70
CA SER A 264 -50.22 -55.27 10.95
C SER A 264 -51.57 -54.55 10.96
N PRO A 265 -52.71 -55.26 11.12
CA PRO A 265 -54.02 -54.65 10.90
C PRO A 265 -54.42 -53.74 12.08
N ALA A 266 -55.12 -52.65 11.75
CA ALA A 266 -55.59 -51.64 12.69
C ALA A 266 -56.46 -52.23 13.85
N PRO A 267 -56.47 -51.60 15.05
CA PRO A 267 -57.30 -52.08 16.15
C PRO A 267 -58.79 -51.79 15.89
N LYS A 268 -59.64 -52.78 16.16
CA LYS A 268 -61.11 -52.69 16.03
C LYS A 268 -61.72 -51.72 17.07
N PRO A 269 -62.84 -51.02 16.73
CA PRO A 269 -63.50 -50.11 17.66
C PRO A 269 -64.24 -50.87 18.78
N ALA A 270 -64.19 -50.31 20.00
CA ALA A 270 -64.78 -50.88 21.21
C ALA A 270 -66.31 -51.02 21.11
N LYS A 271 -66.82 -52.22 21.41
CA LYS A 271 -68.26 -52.50 21.53
C LYS A 271 -68.79 -51.99 22.87
N LYS A 272 -69.83 -51.14 22.82
CA LYS A 272 -70.69 -50.80 23.97
C LYS A 272 -71.40 -52.06 24.49
N THR A 273 -71.14 -52.47 25.73
CA THR A 273 -71.91 -53.51 26.44
C THR A 273 -73.07 -52.87 27.23
N LYS A 274 -74.30 -53.26 26.92
CA LYS A 274 -75.51 -53.02 27.74
C LYS A 274 -75.56 -54.00 28.93
N PRO A 275 -76.26 -53.67 30.02
CA PRO A 275 -76.15 -54.35 31.31
C PRO A 275 -76.99 -55.63 31.37
N THR A 276 -76.53 -56.62 32.14
CA THR A 276 -77.29 -57.84 32.48
C THR A 276 -77.65 -57.88 33.96
N PRO A 277 -78.78 -58.51 34.33
CA PRO A 277 -79.48 -58.27 35.59
C PRO A 277 -78.98 -59.19 36.72
N LYS A 278 -78.85 -58.63 37.93
CA LYS A 278 -78.68 -59.42 39.16
C LYS A 278 -80.00 -60.07 39.55
N LYS A 279 -80.11 -61.39 39.38
CA LYS A 279 -81.06 -62.24 40.13
C LYS A 279 -80.48 -62.49 41.52
N GLY A 280 -81.29 -62.26 42.54
CA GLY A 280 -80.94 -62.45 43.96
C GLY A 280 -81.24 -63.86 44.50
N LYS A 281 -81.28 -63.89 45.84
CA LYS A 281 -81.49 -65.00 46.81
C LYS A 281 -80.17 -65.57 47.35
N LYS A 282 -79.92 -65.67 48.65
CA LYS A 282 -80.78 -65.64 49.86
C LYS A 282 -80.10 -64.83 50.96
#